data_AF-A0A6V7JKI1-F1
#
_entry.id   AF-A0A6V7JKI1-F1
#
_cell.length_a   1.000
_cell.length_b   1.000
_cell.length_c   1.000
_cell.angle_alpha   90.00
_cell.angle_beta   90.00
_cell.angle_gamma   90.00
#
_symmetry.space_group_name_H-M   'P 1'
#
loop_
_entity.id
_entity.type
_entity.pdbx_description
1 polymer ?
#
loop_
_entity_poly.entity_id
_entity_poly.type
_entity_poly.pdbx_seq_one_letter_code
_entity_poly.pdbx_strand_id
1 'polypeptide(L)'
;CTFHSMISSAIDTLERGDESSTCRLESSNYSRFRYRRNFQRSEKSPDVETLTPEQIEIIKHANPDSDSFDPNSWYPPLPSNHPDLARLQMPSSKCPSESGIIKTAWGEVSGGPLLAGIAAALQPQNVRIGDLMRRAWETRDSLSSVTVDNKWIATLAGDLAEVALRQGPSKETIKIGSPGHWNSSHTPQYYFLNNDQGLEFTKAEVRGDIDGLILASKAADWYNSIPSLRLSQIFDMYYSDRGVFNESIRACNRKALFSEVVDKETIFAQTYRAAMVFNSNTKLPKGTLSDEKVESFSVEAVNELF
;
A
#
# COMPACT_ATOMS: atom_id res chain seq x y z
N CYS A 1 8.00 20.53 7.10
CA CYS A 1 8.09 19.16 7.66
C CYS A 1 6.72 18.48 7.82
N THR A 2 5.70 19.14 8.39
CA THR A 2 4.36 18.57 8.59
C THR A 2 3.67 18.12 7.30
N PHE A 3 3.71 18.94 6.25
CA PHE A 3 3.13 18.56 4.95
C PHE A 3 3.80 17.33 4.35
N HIS A 4 5.13 17.23 4.42
CA HIS A 4 5.88 16.07 3.94
C HIS A 4 5.49 14.79 4.69
N SER A 5 5.30 14.88 6.01
CA SER A 5 4.83 13.76 6.82
C SER A 5 3.41 13.32 6.45
N MET A 6 2.55 14.23 5.97
CA MET A 6 1.16 13.93 5.60
C MET A 6 1.04 13.28 4.21
N ILE A 7 1.93 13.62 3.28
CA ILE A 7 1.94 13.06 1.91
C ILE A 7 2.80 11.79 1.78
N SER A 8 3.50 11.40 2.84
CA SER A 8 4.36 10.22 2.81
C SER A 8 3.53 8.95 2.80
N SER A 9 3.75 8.06 1.84
CA SER A 9 3.16 6.71 1.76
C SER A 9 4.18 5.62 2.12
N ALA A 10 5.14 5.94 3.00
CA ALA A 10 6.19 5.00 3.37
C ALA A 10 5.73 4.08 4.51
N ILE A 11 6.02 2.78 4.35
CA ILE A 11 5.87 1.77 5.40
C ILE A 11 7.27 1.35 5.84
N ASP A 12 7.56 1.54 7.12
CA ASP A 12 8.79 1.06 7.75
C ASP A 12 8.56 -0.35 8.28
N THR A 13 9.18 -1.32 7.59
CA THR A 13 9.09 -2.75 7.90
C THR A 13 10.21 -3.24 8.83
N LEU A 14 11.12 -2.37 9.25
CA LEU A 14 12.25 -2.74 10.09
C LEU A 14 11.87 -2.64 11.57
N GLU A 15 12.42 -3.55 12.40
CA GLU A 15 12.22 -3.46 13.84
C GLU A 15 12.83 -2.18 14.42
N ARG A 16 12.03 -1.45 15.20
CA ARG A 16 12.45 -0.20 15.88
C ARG A 16 13.08 -0.42 17.25
N GLY A 17 12.98 -1.63 17.80
CA GLY A 17 13.45 -1.99 19.14
C GLY A 17 12.53 -1.57 20.30
N ASP A 18 11.48 -0.79 20.06
CA ASP A 18 10.49 -0.39 21.08
C ASP A 18 9.12 -1.09 20.95
N GLU A 19 9.01 -2.03 20.01
CA GLU A 19 7.76 -2.72 19.65
C GLU A 19 7.10 -3.43 20.84
N SER A 20 7.88 -3.99 21.76
CA SER A 20 7.36 -4.64 22.97
C SER A 20 6.47 -3.73 23.84
N SER A 21 6.61 -2.41 23.70
CA SER A 21 5.88 -1.40 24.47
C SER A 21 4.84 -0.64 23.65
N THR A 22 5.15 -0.34 22.38
CA THR A 22 4.35 0.53 21.49
C THR A 22 3.45 -0.26 20.56
N CYS A 23 3.93 -1.40 20.08
CA CYS A 23 3.21 -2.32 19.24
C CYS A 23 2.47 -3.33 20.11
N ARG A 24 1.33 -2.88 20.64
CA ARG A 24 0.33 -3.81 21.14
C ARG A 24 -0.43 -4.26 19.92
N LEU A 25 -0.05 -5.40 19.33
CA LEU A 25 -0.88 -6.08 18.34
C LEU A 25 -2.29 -6.22 18.94
N GLU A 26 -3.17 -5.27 18.64
CA GLU A 26 -4.56 -5.35 19.01
C GLU A 26 -5.10 -6.48 18.15
N SER A 27 -5.19 -7.67 18.75
CA SER A 27 -6.03 -8.73 18.22
C SER A 27 -7.34 -8.06 17.79
N SER A 28 -7.78 -8.31 16.57
CA SER A 28 -8.94 -7.75 15.86
C SER A 28 -10.30 -7.76 16.61
N ASN A 29 -10.29 -8.13 17.88
CA ASN A 29 -11.37 -8.12 18.84
C ASN A 29 -11.58 -6.76 19.54
N TYR A 30 -10.63 -5.82 19.48
CA TYR A 30 -10.75 -4.53 20.19
C TYR A 30 -11.82 -3.59 19.60
N SER A 31 -12.21 -3.79 18.35
CA SER A 31 -13.25 -2.97 17.69
C SER A 31 -14.69 -3.43 17.98
N ARG A 32 -14.91 -4.56 18.67
CA ARG A 32 -16.27 -5.13 18.83
C ARG A 32 -16.89 -5.08 20.23
N PHE A 33 -16.16 -4.76 21.30
CA PHE A 33 -16.76 -4.84 22.65
C PHE A 33 -16.26 -3.77 23.62
N ARG A 34 -16.98 -2.63 23.70
CA ARG A 34 -17.06 -1.85 24.95
C ARG A 34 -18.14 -2.48 25.86
N TYR A 35 -17.80 -3.59 26.51
CA TYR A 35 -18.46 -4.06 27.74
C TYR A 35 -17.40 -4.49 28.76
N ARG A 36 -17.71 -4.28 30.05
CA ARG A 36 -16.82 -4.38 31.22
C ARG A 36 -16.15 -5.76 31.37
N ARG A 37 -14.93 -5.70 31.92
CA ARG A 37 -13.94 -6.78 32.17
C ARG A 37 -14.48 -8.03 32.88
N ASN A 38 -13.88 -9.18 32.55
CA ASN A 38 -13.29 -10.10 33.54
C ASN A 38 -12.12 -10.88 32.91
N PHE A 39 -11.06 -11.06 33.69
CA PHE A 39 -9.71 -11.49 33.29
C PHE A 39 -9.44 -12.89 33.83
N GLN A 40 -9.05 -13.84 32.97
CA GLN A 40 -8.31 -15.04 33.38
C GLN A 40 -7.26 -15.36 32.30
N ARG A 41 -6.00 -15.42 32.75
CA ARG A 41 -4.77 -15.62 31.96
C ARG A 41 -4.40 -17.10 31.97
N SER A 42 -4.06 -17.67 30.82
CA SER A 42 -3.39 -18.97 30.71
C SER A 42 -2.16 -18.81 29.84
N GLU A 43 -1.00 -19.20 30.36
CA GLU A 43 0.30 -19.24 29.70
C GLU A 43 0.44 -20.47 28.81
N LYS A 44 1.06 -20.33 27.63
CA LYS A 44 1.76 -21.41 26.91
C LYS A 44 2.97 -20.85 26.14
N SER A 45 4.04 -21.63 26.15
CA SER A 45 5.40 -21.42 25.64
C SER A 45 5.51 -21.49 24.10
N PRO A 46 6.59 -20.96 23.49
CA PRO A 46 6.93 -21.22 22.10
C PRO A 46 8.07 -22.24 21.98
N ASP A 47 7.77 -23.41 21.41
CA ASP A 47 8.77 -24.38 20.94
C ASP A 47 8.95 -24.18 19.42
N VAL A 48 10.11 -23.67 18.99
CA VAL A 48 10.56 -23.71 17.59
C VAL A 48 12.04 -24.10 17.60
N GLU A 49 12.32 -25.32 17.14
CA GLU A 49 13.66 -25.89 17.01
C GLU A 49 14.41 -25.19 15.85
N THR A 50 15.41 -24.39 16.15
CA THR A 50 16.37 -23.84 15.17
C THR A 50 17.51 -24.84 14.94
N LEU A 51 17.80 -25.14 13.68
CA LEU A 51 18.93 -26.00 13.27
C LEU A 51 20.26 -25.43 13.76
N THR A 52 21.18 -26.32 14.14
CA THR A 52 22.51 -25.94 14.64
C THR A 52 23.42 -25.49 13.48
N PRO A 53 24.41 -24.62 13.73
CA PRO A 53 25.34 -24.13 12.70
C PRO A 53 26.03 -25.26 11.91
N GLU A 54 26.30 -26.38 12.57
CA GLU A 54 26.92 -27.58 11.99
C GLU A 54 26.04 -28.25 10.92
N GLN A 55 24.71 -28.21 11.11
CA GLN A 55 23.75 -28.77 10.15
C GLN A 55 23.65 -27.92 8.87
N ILE A 56 24.00 -26.63 8.96
CA ILE A 56 23.98 -25.69 7.83
C ILE A 56 25.24 -25.83 6.97
N GLU A 57 26.39 -26.12 7.58
CA GLU A 57 27.66 -26.33 6.84
C GLU A 57 27.60 -27.56 5.93
N ILE A 58 26.98 -28.65 6.39
CA ILE A 58 26.84 -29.89 5.62
C ILE A 58 26.03 -29.67 4.33
N ILE A 59 25.07 -28.74 4.34
CA ILE A 59 24.22 -28.42 3.18
C ILE A 59 24.96 -27.54 2.16
N LYS A 60 25.89 -26.69 2.60
CA LYS A 60 26.62 -25.75 1.73
C LYS A 60 27.71 -26.40 0.88
N HIS A 61 28.20 -27.57 1.26
CA HIS A 61 29.29 -28.26 0.54
C HIS A 61 28.82 -29.18 -0.62
N ALA A 62 27.53 -29.16 -0.97
CA ALA A 62 27.03 -29.84 -2.16
C ALA A 62 27.33 -28.99 -3.43
N ASN A 63 28.57 -29.12 -3.93
CA ASN A 63 29.12 -28.80 -5.26
C ASN A 63 28.76 -27.46 -5.97
N PRO A 64 29.78 -26.63 -6.23
CA PRO A 64 29.79 -25.71 -7.37
C PRO A 64 31.01 -25.94 -8.27
N ASP A 65 30.80 -26.61 -9.40
CA ASP A 65 31.69 -26.51 -10.56
C ASP A 65 31.25 -25.32 -11.41
N SER A 66 32.06 -24.26 -11.48
CA SER A 66 32.40 -23.52 -12.70
C SER A 66 33.11 -22.19 -12.37
N ASP A 67 34.25 -21.99 -13.05
CA ASP A 67 35.12 -20.82 -13.02
C ASP A 67 34.36 -19.51 -13.28
N SER A 68 34.15 -18.72 -12.23
CA SER A 68 34.00 -17.27 -12.37
C SER A 68 35.09 -16.59 -11.56
N PHE A 69 36.01 -15.92 -12.24
CA PHE A 69 37.05 -15.12 -11.59
C PHE A 69 36.38 -13.99 -10.79
N ASP A 70 36.38 -14.11 -9.47
CA ASP A 70 35.92 -13.06 -8.56
C ASP A 70 37.03 -12.00 -8.41
N PRO A 71 36.80 -10.74 -8.84
CA PRO A 71 37.76 -9.65 -8.67
C PRO A 71 38.16 -9.41 -7.21
N ASN A 72 37.38 -9.91 -6.24
CA ASN A 72 37.69 -9.82 -4.82
C ASN A 72 38.65 -10.90 -4.31
N SER A 73 39.05 -11.87 -5.15
CA SER A 73 40.01 -12.94 -4.80
C SER A 73 41.41 -12.46 -4.41
N TRP A 74 41.72 -11.18 -4.66
CA TRP A 74 42.99 -10.54 -4.33
C TRP A 74 43.02 -9.96 -2.91
N TYR A 75 41.87 -9.91 -2.23
CA TYR A 75 41.79 -9.51 -0.84
C TYR A 75 41.77 -10.75 0.05
N PRO A 76 42.52 -10.76 1.16
CA PRO A 76 42.40 -11.84 2.14
C PRO A 76 40.94 -11.94 2.60
N PRO A 77 40.42 -13.15 2.85
CA PRO A 77 39.05 -13.32 3.31
C PRO A 77 38.84 -12.48 4.55
N LEU A 78 37.72 -11.76 4.59
CA LEU A 78 37.34 -10.98 5.75
C LEU A 78 37.36 -11.91 6.98
N PRO A 79 37.91 -11.48 8.12
CA PRO A 79 37.91 -12.29 9.33
C PRO A 79 36.47 -12.68 9.69
N SER A 80 36.28 -13.85 10.30
CA SER A 80 34.96 -14.45 10.58
C SER A 80 33.99 -13.54 11.34
N ASN A 81 34.50 -12.48 11.95
CA ASN A 81 33.86 -11.48 12.78
C ASN A 81 33.81 -10.08 12.11
N HIS A 82 34.02 -9.98 10.80
CA HIS A 82 33.92 -8.72 10.05
C HIS A 82 32.45 -8.30 9.83
N PRO A 83 32.07 -7.05 10.15
CA PRO A 83 30.68 -6.59 10.06
C PRO A 83 30.12 -6.58 8.64
N ASP A 84 30.93 -6.50 7.59
CA ASP A 84 30.42 -6.56 6.20
C ASP A 84 29.94 -7.97 5.76
N LEU A 85 30.35 -9.04 6.46
CA LEU A 85 29.79 -10.39 6.28
C LEU A 85 28.49 -10.58 7.06
N ALA A 86 28.30 -9.79 8.11
CA ALA A 86 26.97 -9.55 8.66
C ALA A 86 26.26 -8.61 7.70
N ARG A 87 25.62 -9.16 6.67
CA ARG A 87 24.39 -8.55 6.17
C ARG A 87 23.58 -8.26 7.44
N LEU A 88 23.49 -6.99 7.84
CA LEU A 88 22.55 -6.53 8.85
C LEU A 88 21.18 -6.82 8.26
N GLN A 89 20.76 -8.08 8.35
CA GLN A 89 19.40 -8.52 8.20
C GLN A 89 18.73 -7.95 9.45
N MET A 90 18.43 -6.65 9.37
CA MET A 90 17.60 -6.00 10.37
C MET A 90 16.31 -6.82 10.40
N PRO A 91 15.92 -7.31 11.59
CA PRO A 91 14.75 -8.16 11.69
C PRO A 91 13.52 -7.39 11.20
N SER A 92 12.62 -8.12 10.53
CA SER A 92 11.36 -7.56 10.04
C SER A 92 10.44 -7.33 11.23
N SER A 93 9.89 -6.11 11.31
CA SER A 93 8.86 -5.77 12.27
C SER A 93 7.63 -6.63 12.07
N LYS A 94 7.03 -7.09 13.17
CA LYS A 94 5.70 -7.75 13.15
C LYS A 94 4.55 -6.75 13.08
N CYS A 95 4.86 -5.46 13.17
CA CYS A 95 3.91 -4.36 13.15
C CYS A 95 4.56 -3.13 12.53
N PRO A 96 4.75 -3.17 11.20
CA PRO A 96 5.31 -2.06 10.45
C PRO A 96 4.59 -0.75 10.74
N SER A 97 5.32 0.37 10.72
CA SER A 97 4.71 1.68 10.89
C SER A 97 4.48 2.36 9.56
N GLU A 98 3.28 2.90 9.37
CA GLU A 98 2.87 3.58 8.13
C GLU A 98 2.81 5.09 8.36
N SER A 99 3.41 5.84 7.44
CA SER A 99 3.45 7.30 7.46
C SER A 99 2.25 7.90 6.72
N GLY A 100 2.04 9.22 6.85
CA GLY A 100 0.99 9.91 6.08
C GLY A 100 -0.45 9.68 6.56
N ILE A 101 -0.65 8.90 7.62
CA ILE A 101 -2.00 8.58 8.10
C ILE A 101 -2.55 9.73 8.94
N ILE A 102 -3.81 10.09 8.66
CA ILE A 102 -4.56 11.13 9.34
C ILE A 102 -5.66 10.44 10.16
N LYS A 103 -5.77 10.83 11.43
CA LYS A 103 -6.86 10.39 12.30
C LYS A 103 -8.08 11.29 12.09
N THR A 104 -9.20 10.71 11.67
CA THR A 104 -10.48 11.42 11.55
C THR A 104 -11.52 10.80 12.49
N ALA A 105 -12.66 11.49 12.69
CA ALA A 105 -13.80 10.94 13.43
C ALA A 105 -14.40 9.69 12.76
N TRP A 106 -14.18 9.55 11.45
CA TRP A 106 -14.71 8.46 10.61
C TRP A 106 -13.64 7.39 10.30
N GLY A 107 -12.51 7.44 11.00
CA GLY A 107 -11.41 6.50 10.89
C GLY A 107 -10.11 7.08 10.34
N GLU A 108 -9.11 6.23 10.25
CA GLU A 108 -7.82 6.45 9.61
C GLU A 108 -7.96 6.66 8.09
N VAL A 109 -7.19 7.59 7.53
CA VAL A 109 -7.14 7.92 6.10
C VAL A 109 -5.71 8.27 5.72
N SER A 110 -5.19 7.73 4.62
CA SER A 110 -3.89 8.14 4.07
C SER A 110 -4.01 9.48 3.35
N GLY A 111 -3.24 10.47 3.79
CA GLY A 111 -3.29 11.84 3.26
C GLY A 111 -2.66 11.99 1.88
N GLY A 112 -1.66 11.17 1.55
CA GLY A 112 -0.98 11.19 0.26
C GLY A 112 -1.92 10.88 -0.90
N PRO A 113 -2.52 9.67 -0.94
CA PRO A 113 -3.43 9.28 -2.03
C PRO A 113 -4.69 10.15 -2.11
N LEU A 114 -5.23 10.57 -0.96
CA LEU A 114 -6.32 11.56 -0.88
C LEU A 114 -5.99 12.85 -1.64
N LEU A 115 -4.81 13.42 -1.41
CA LEU A 115 -4.36 14.64 -2.08
C LEU A 115 -4.01 14.39 -3.54
N ALA A 116 -3.40 13.25 -3.86
CA ALA A 116 -3.04 12.87 -5.22
C ALA A 116 -4.28 12.78 -6.12
N GLY A 117 -5.36 12.16 -5.65
CA GLY A 117 -6.64 12.09 -6.36
C GLY A 117 -7.24 13.46 -6.65
N ILE A 118 -7.30 14.34 -5.65
CA ILE A 118 -7.81 15.71 -5.83
C ILE A 118 -6.95 16.49 -6.82
N ALA A 119 -5.62 16.42 -6.70
CA ALA A 119 -4.70 17.09 -7.62
C ALA A 119 -4.85 16.59 -9.05
N ALA A 120 -4.94 15.27 -9.25
CA ALA A 120 -5.17 14.65 -10.55
C ALA A 120 -6.50 15.11 -11.18
N ALA A 121 -7.53 15.32 -10.36
CA ALA A 121 -8.84 15.78 -10.85
C ALA A 121 -8.90 17.27 -11.19
N LEU A 122 -8.12 18.11 -10.52
CA LEU A 122 -7.97 19.52 -10.86
C LEU A 122 -7.18 19.72 -12.16
N GLN A 123 -6.35 18.75 -12.53
CA GLN A 123 -5.60 18.73 -13.80
C GLN A 123 -5.82 17.39 -14.51
N PRO A 124 -7.03 17.13 -15.03
CA PRO A 124 -7.37 15.85 -15.62
C PRO A 124 -6.54 15.60 -16.88
N GLN A 125 -5.94 14.42 -16.96
CA GLN A 125 -5.10 14.00 -18.09
C GLN A 125 -5.40 12.56 -18.47
N ASN A 126 -5.54 12.33 -19.78
CA ASN A 126 -5.61 11.00 -20.37
C ASN A 126 -4.33 10.78 -21.19
N VAL A 127 -3.47 9.91 -20.71
CA VAL A 127 -2.17 9.63 -21.35
C VAL A 127 -2.22 8.28 -22.04
N ARG A 128 -1.65 8.18 -23.24
CA ARG A 128 -1.57 6.89 -23.95
C ARG A 128 -0.58 5.99 -23.24
N ILE A 129 -0.91 4.72 -23.08
CA ILE A 129 -0.04 3.75 -22.41
C ILE A 129 1.31 3.62 -23.13
N GLY A 130 1.30 3.64 -24.46
CA GLY A 130 2.52 3.59 -25.26
C GLY A 130 3.53 4.69 -24.93
N ASP A 131 3.07 5.88 -24.52
CA ASP A 131 3.95 7.00 -24.15
C ASP A 131 4.59 6.80 -22.76
N LEU A 132 4.00 5.94 -21.92
CA LEU A 132 4.43 5.68 -20.54
C LEU A 132 5.36 4.47 -20.41
N MET A 133 5.46 3.61 -21.42
CA MET A 133 6.23 2.37 -21.36
C MET A 133 7.70 2.61 -21.76
N ARG A 134 8.64 2.35 -20.83
CA ARG A 134 10.09 2.54 -21.05
C ARG A 134 10.76 1.38 -21.78
N ARG A 135 10.22 0.16 -21.65
CA ARG A 135 10.70 -0.98 -22.44
C ARG A 135 10.10 -0.88 -23.83
N ALA A 136 10.95 -1.10 -24.83
CA ALA A 136 10.55 -1.37 -26.20
C ALA A 136 9.71 -2.66 -26.21
N TRP A 137 8.43 -2.55 -25.86
CA TRP A 137 7.40 -3.50 -26.29
C TRP A 137 7.19 -3.23 -27.78
N GLU A 138 8.24 -3.49 -28.55
CA GLU A 138 8.19 -3.53 -29.99
C GLU A 138 7.07 -4.50 -30.33
N THR A 139 6.10 -4.05 -31.14
CA THR A 139 5.04 -4.86 -31.74
C THR A 139 3.76 -5.13 -30.92
N ARG A 140 3.15 -4.11 -30.29
CA ARG A 140 1.70 -4.16 -29.98
C ARG A 140 0.95 -2.89 -30.41
N ASP A 141 0.56 -2.83 -31.68
CA ASP A 141 -0.33 -1.79 -32.22
C ASP A 141 -1.65 -1.68 -31.43
N SER A 142 -2.11 -2.76 -30.79
CA SER A 142 -3.37 -2.81 -30.05
C SER A 142 -3.39 -1.96 -28.77
N LEU A 143 -2.24 -1.66 -28.16
CA LEU A 143 -2.15 -0.89 -26.90
C LEU A 143 -1.80 0.60 -27.12
N SER A 144 -1.44 0.98 -28.35
CA SER A 144 -1.03 2.34 -28.70
C SER A 144 -2.17 3.38 -28.59
N SER A 145 -3.42 2.94 -28.75
CA SER A 145 -4.62 3.77 -28.66
C SER A 145 -5.27 3.78 -27.27
N VAL A 146 -4.81 2.91 -26.36
CA VAL A 146 -5.39 2.77 -25.02
C VAL A 146 -4.83 3.84 -24.10
N THR A 147 -5.72 4.51 -23.37
CA THR A 147 -5.38 5.61 -22.46
C THR A 147 -5.60 5.27 -21.00
N VAL A 148 -4.81 5.88 -20.12
CA VAL A 148 -4.97 5.85 -18.67
C VAL A 148 -5.38 7.23 -18.20
N ASP A 149 -6.40 7.29 -17.35
CA ASP A 149 -6.85 8.52 -16.71
C ASP A 149 -6.06 8.72 -15.42
N ASN A 150 -5.45 9.89 -15.28
CA ASN A 150 -4.57 10.21 -14.16
C ASN A 150 -5.29 10.16 -12.79
N LYS A 151 -6.60 10.38 -12.73
CA LYS A 151 -7.37 10.28 -11.48
C LYS A 151 -7.39 8.87 -10.93
N TRP A 152 -7.52 7.88 -11.81
CA TRP A 152 -7.61 6.48 -11.42
C TRP A 152 -6.25 5.95 -10.99
N ILE A 153 -5.19 6.23 -11.76
CA ILE A 153 -3.83 5.78 -11.41
C ILE A 153 -3.28 6.48 -10.17
N ALA A 154 -3.71 7.71 -9.88
CA ALA A 154 -3.32 8.44 -8.67
C ALA A 154 -4.12 8.02 -7.42
N THR A 155 -5.09 7.12 -7.58
CA THR A 155 -5.91 6.54 -6.49
C THR A 155 -6.01 5.03 -6.69
N LEU A 156 -7.24 4.48 -6.67
CA LEU A 156 -7.53 3.06 -6.60
C LEU A 156 -6.79 2.21 -7.64
N ALA A 157 -6.73 2.63 -8.91
CA ALA A 157 -6.18 1.79 -9.97
C ALA A 157 -4.65 1.64 -9.87
N GLY A 158 -3.95 2.62 -9.28
CA GLY A 158 -2.51 2.54 -9.05
C GLY A 158 -2.19 1.52 -7.97
N ASP A 159 -2.82 1.64 -6.80
CA ASP A 159 -2.56 0.76 -5.67
C ASP A 159 -3.03 -0.68 -5.95
N LEU A 160 -4.19 -0.85 -6.60
CA LEU A 160 -4.66 -2.17 -7.04
C LEU A 160 -3.72 -2.82 -8.08
N ALA A 161 -3.10 -2.01 -8.95
CA ALA A 161 -2.10 -2.53 -9.87
C ALA A 161 -0.84 -3.00 -9.15
N GLU A 162 -0.41 -2.31 -8.09
CA GLU A 162 0.69 -2.76 -7.24
C GLU A 162 0.34 -4.09 -6.54
N VAL A 163 -0.86 -4.19 -5.97
CA VAL A 163 -1.38 -5.43 -5.37
C VAL A 163 -1.36 -6.58 -6.38
N ALA A 164 -1.91 -6.37 -7.58
CA ALA A 164 -1.97 -7.38 -8.63
C ALA A 164 -0.58 -7.89 -9.03
N LEU A 165 0.41 -6.99 -9.15
CA LEU A 165 1.75 -7.33 -9.60
C LEU A 165 2.63 -7.94 -8.50
N ARG A 166 2.46 -7.54 -7.23
CA ARG A 166 3.28 -8.02 -6.11
C ARG A 166 2.69 -9.26 -5.44
N GLN A 167 1.39 -9.23 -5.13
CA GLN A 167 0.71 -10.32 -4.43
C GLN A 167 0.24 -11.41 -5.39
N GLY A 168 -0.26 -11.06 -6.59
CA GLY A 168 -0.80 -12.03 -7.56
C GLY A 168 0.13 -13.22 -7.86
N PRO A 169 1.44 -13.02 -8.12
CA PRO A 169 2.37 -14.11 -8.36
C PRO A 169 2.70 -14.97 -7.12
N SER A 170 2.24 -14.59 -5.92
CA SER A 170 2.63 -15.23 -4.65
C SER A 170 1.94 -16.57 -4.36
N LYS A 171 1.01 -17.04 -5.20
CA LYS A 171 0.13 -18.21 -4.96
C LYS A 171 -0.77 -18.12 -3.71
N GLU A 172 -0.53 -17.13 -2.85
CA GLU A 172 -1.40 -16.75 -1.75
C GLU A 172 -2.59 -15.94 -2.28
N THR A 173 -3.70 -15.99 -1.56
CA THR A 173 -4.88 -15.16 -1.83
C THR A 173 -4.51 -13.69 -1.71
N ILE A 174 -4.89 -12.89 -2.70
CA ILE A 174 -4.74 -11.44 -2.64
C ILE A 174 -5.47 -10.89 -1.40
N LYS A 175 -4.82 -9.96 -0.70
CA LYS A 175 -5.37 -9.29 0.49
C LYS A 175 -5.25 -7.78 0.32
N ILE A 176 -6.38 -7.10 0.52
CA ILE A 176 -6.48 -5.64 0.49
C ILE A 176 -6.96 -5.15 1.84
N GLY A 177 -6.53 -3.96 2.23
CA GLY A 177 -7.04 -3.30 3.41
C GLY A 177 -6.43 -3.82 4.70
N SER A 178 -5.11 -4.04 4.72
CA SER A 178 -4.38 -4.41 5.93
C SER A 178 -4.68 -3.40 7.06
N PRO A 179 -5.22 -3.87 8.20
CA PRO A 179 -5.66 -2.97 9.26
C PRO A 179 -4.48 -2.50 10.11
N GLY A 180 -4.65 -1.34 10.73
CA GLY A 180 -3.71 -0.80 11.69
C GLY A 180 -4.40 -0.02 12.79
N HIS A 181 -3.59 0.54 13.68
CA HIS A 181 -4.04 1.27 14.85
C HIS A 181 -3.04 2.37 15.25
N TRP A 182 -3.56 3.37 15.95
CA TRP A 182 -2.74 4.42 16.54
C TRP A 182 -2.14 3.96 17.86
N ASN A 183 -0.88 4.31 18.10
CA ASN A 183 -0.20 4.04 19.38
C ASN A 183 -0.92 4.67 20.60
N SER A 184 -1.66 5.76 20.39
CA SER A 184 -2.44 6.44 21.42
C SER A 184 -3.71 7.05 20.85
N SER A 185 -4.81 6.92 21.60
CA SER A 185 -6.07 7.58 21.26
C SER A 185 -6.06 9.09 21.53
N HIS A 186 -5.28 9.55 22.52
CA HIS A 186 -5.24 10.96 22.94
C HIS A 186 -4.14 11.75 22.22
N THR A 187 -3.01 11.10 21.94
CA THR A 187 -1.82 11.71 21.34
C THR A 187 -1.26 10.79 20.25
N PRO A 188 -2.00 10.63 19.13
CA PRO A 188 -1.58 9.76 18.02
C PRO A 188 -0.27 10.30 17.43
N GLN A 189 0.78 9.49 17.47
CA GLN A 189 2.09 9.83 16.90
C GLN A 189 2.51 8.84 15.82
N TYR A 190 2.25 7.55 16.04
CA TYR A 190 2.60 6.47 15.12
C TYR A 190 1.36 5.65 14.82
N TYR A 191 1.18 5.33 13.54
CA TYR A 191 0.19 4.38 13.07
C TYR A 191 0.90 3.08 12.72
N PHE A 192 0.50 1.99 13.38
CA PHE A 192 1.10 0.67 13.24
C PHE A 192 0.14 -0.26 12.52
N LEU A 193 0.67 -1.05 11.61
CA LEU A 193 -0.05 -2.12 10.94
C LEU A 193 -0.06 -3.37 11.83
N ASN A 194 -1.12 -4.17 11.70
CA ASN A 194 -1.32 -5.36 12.53
C ASN A 194 -0.64 -6.61 11.95
N ASN A 195 -0.07 -6.50 10.75
CA ASN A 195 0.53 -7.56 9.98
C ASN A 195 1.75 -7.02 9.22
N ASP A 196 2.65 -7.93 8.85
CA ASP A 196 3.84 -7.71 8.04
C ASP A 196 3.63 -8.11 6.57
N GLN A 197 2.44 -8.58 6.21
CA GLN A 197 2.06 -9.07 4.88
C GLN A 197 0.87 -8.29 4.33
N GLY A 198 0.80 -8.19 3.00
CA GLY A 198 -0.29 -7.48 2.31
C GLY A 198 -0.23 -5.97 2.54
N LEU A 199 0.98 -5.41 2.51
CA LEU A 199 1.26 -4.01 2.80
C LEU A 199 1.09 -3.10 1.58
N GLU A 200 0.81 -3.67 0.41
CA GLU A 200 0.71 -2.96 -0.87
C GLU A 200 -0.53 -2.07 -0.97
N PHE A 201 -1.58 -2.33 -0.18
CA PHE A 201 -2.75 -1.47 -0.16
C PHE A 201 -3.43 -1.54 1.21
N THR A 202 -3.02 -0.65 2.12
CA THR A 202 -3.50 -0.67 3.50
C THR A 202 -4.93 -0.17 3.61
N LYS A 203 -5.58 -0.43 4.75
CA LYS A 203 -6.93 0.08 5.00
C LYS A 203 -7.00 1.60 5.00
N ALA A 204 -5.93 2.27 5.43
CA ALA A 204 -5.88 3.72 5.46
C ALA A 204 -5.70 4.29 4.05
N GLU A 205 -4.90 3.64 3.20
CA GLU A 205 -4.77 3.96 1.78
C GLU A 205 -6.07 3.76 1.02
N VAL A 206 -6.73 2.60 1.17
CA VAL A 206 -8.06 2.34 0.55
C VAL A 206 -9.04 3.47 0.86
N ARG A 207 -9.07 3.95 2.11
CA ARG A 207 -9.94 5.08 2.48
C ARG A 207 -9.47 6.40 1.89
N GLY A 208 -8.16 6.64 1.85
CA GLY A 208 -7.54 7.81 1.23
C GLY A 208 -7.89 7.91 -0.24
N ASP A 209 -7.78 6.81 -0.97
CA ASP A 209 -8.12 6.68 -2.38
C ASP A 209 -9.60 6.92 -2.65
N ILE A 210 -10.48 6.24 -1.90
CA ILE A 210 -11.92 6.40 -2.09
C ILE A 210 -12.31 7.85 -1.79
N ASP A 211 -11.84 8.44 -0.68
CA ASP A 211 -12.13 9.83 -0.35
C ASP A 211 -11.53 10.80 -1.39
N GLY A 212 -10.32 10.52 -1.86
CA GLY A 212 -9.65 11.25 -2.93
C GLY A 212 -10.45 11.25 -4.23
N LEU A 213 -10.95 10.09 -4.65
CA LEU A 213 -11.74 9.92 -5.85
C LEU A 213 -13.15 10.55 -5.74
N ILE A 214 -13.79 10.41 -4.57
CA ILE A 214 -15.09 11.07 -4.29
C ILE A 214 -14.93 12.59 -4.36
N LEU A 215 -13.97 13.16 -3.64
CA LEU A 215 -13.74 14.61 -3.64
C LEU A 215 -13.28 15.10 -5.02
N ALA A 216 -12.42 14.34 -5.70
CA ALA A 216 -12.01 14.59 -7.08
C ALA A 216 -13.21 14.76 -8.03
N SER A 217 -14.25 13.93 -7.90
CA SER A 217 -15.43 13.98 -8.77
C SER A 217 -16.22 15.29 -8.68
N LYS A 218 -16.08 16.06 -7.59
CA LYS A 218 -16.81 17.32 -7.35
C LYS A 218 -15.90 18.54 -7.20
N ALA A 219 -14.58 18.34 -7.04
CA ALA A 219 -13.62 19.40 -6.73
C ALA A 219 -13.64 20.54 -7.77
N ALA A 220 -13.70 20.19 -9.06
CA ALA A 220 -13.77 21.18 -10.14
C ALA A 220 -15.05 22.02 -10.07
N ASP A 221 -16.20 21.39 -9.80
CA ASP A 221 -17.50 22.08 -9.70
C ASP A 221 -17.53 23.08 -8.54
N TRP A 222 -16.98 22.67 -7.38
CA TRP A 222 -16.88 23.55 -6.22
C TRP A 222 -15.94 24.73 -6.46
N TYR A 223 -14.80 24.50 -7.09
CA TYR A 223 -13.84 25.57 -7.40
C TYR A 223 -14.41 26.57 -8.41
N ASN A 224 -15.13 26.08 -9.43
CA ASN A 224 -15.81 26.93 -10.40
C ASN A 224 -16.93 27.78 -9.76
N SER A 225 -17.63 27.21 -8.76
CA SER A 225 -18.72 27.89 -8.06
C SER A 225 -18.20 28.88 -7.00
N ILE A 226 -17.12 28.53 -6.30
CA ILE A 226 -16.55 29.30 -5.19
C ILE A 226 -15.02 29.31 -5.33
N PRO A 227 -14.45 30.25 -6.11
CA PRO A 227 -13.00 30.31 -6.34
C PRO A 227 -12.16 30.58 -5.08
N SER A 228 -12.78 31.10 -4.01
CA SER A 228 -12.12 31.35 -2.72
C SER A 228 -12.10 30.13 -1.78
N LEU A 229 -12.71 29.01 -2.19
CA LEU A 229 -12.82 27.81 -1.38
C LEU A 229 -11.45 27.16 -1.17
N ARG A 230 -11.06 27.00 0.10
CA ARG A 230 -9.77 26.36 0.46
C ARG A 230 -9.95 24.88 0.68
N LEU A 231 -8.94 24.10 0.32
CA LEU A 231 -8.92 22.65 0.54
C LEU A 231 -9.11 22.28 2.02
N SER A 232 -8.55 23.05 2.95
CA SER A 232 -8.75 22.83 4.39
C SER A 232 -10.21 22.97 4.82
N GLN A 233 -10.98 23.85 4.18
CA GLN A 233 -12.42 24.00 4.44
C GLN A 233 -13.20 22.81 3.89
N ILE A 234 -12.82 22.29 2.72
CA ILE A 234 -13.42 21.08 2.15
C ILE A 234 -13.19 19.89 3.10
N PHE A 235 -11.96 19.70 3.60
CA PHE A 235 -11.68 18.61 4.54
C PHE A 235 -12.39 18.77 5.87
N ASP A 236 -12.44 19.98 6.44
CA ASP A 236 -13.20 20.26 7.66
C ASP A 236 -14.68 19.90 7.48
N MET A 237 -15.28 20.28 6.34
CA MET A 237 -16.66 19.93 6.02
C MET A 237 -16.85 18.43 5.78
N TYR A 238 -16.02 17.80 4.95
CA TYR A 238 -16.15 16.40 4.52
C TYR A 238 -15.99 15.39 5.67
N TYR A 239 -15.06 15.66 6.59
CA TYR A 239 -14.84 14.83 7.77
C TYR A 239 -15.68 15.25 8.98
N SER A 240 -16.49 16.31 8.89
CA SER A 240 -17.49 16.66 9.90
C SER A 240 -18.82 15.93 9.68
N ASP A 241 -19.73 16.05 10.66
CA ASP A 241 -21.10 15.56 10.54
C ASP A 241 -21.92 16.31 9.48
N ARG A 242 -21.52 17.54 9.12
CA ARG A 242 -22.28 18.44 8.23
C ARG A 242 -22.17 18.09 6.76
N GLY A 243 -21.02 17.53 6.33
CA GLY A 243 -20.71 17.29 4.93
C GLY A 243 -20.41 18.56 4.11
N VAL A 244 -19.99 18.37 2.87
CA VAL A 244 -19.59 19.45 1.96
C VAL A 244 -20.82 20.07 1.31
N PHE A 245 -21.21 21.26 1.78
CA PHE A 245 -22.41 22.03 1.40
C PHE A 245 -23.77 21.34 1.66
N ASN A 246 -23.79 20.02 1.83
CA ASN A 246 -24.93 19.22 2.24
C ASN A 246 -24.47 17.96 2.99
N GLU A 247 -25.41 17.27 3.63
CA GLU A 247 -25.13 16.03 4.38
C GLU A 247 -24.85 14.81 3.49
N SER A 248 -25.07 14.92 2.18
CA SER A 248 -24.90 13.80 1.24
C SER A 248 -23.42 13.50 1.01
N ILE A 249 -22.57 14.52 0.91
CA ILE A 249 -21.15 14.38 0.61
C ILE A 249 -20.33 14.50 1.91
N ARG A 250 -20.20 13.37 2.62
CA ARG A 250 -19.40 13.25 3.86
C ARG A 250 -18.77 11.87 4.01
N ALA A 251 -17.69 11.79 4.78
CA ALA A 251 -16.94 10.54 5.00
C ALA A 251 -17.79 9.38 5.57
N CYS A 252 -18.84 9.67 6.35
CA CYS A 252 -19.76 8.63 6.86
C CYS A 252 -20.55 7.94 5.73
N ASN A 253 -20.79 8.62 4.60
CA ASN A 253 -21.54 8.07 3.46
C ASN A 253 -20.64 7.38 2.43
N ARG A 254 -19.36 7.12 2.76
CA ARG A 254 -18.33 6.60 1.85
C ARG A 254 -18.80 5.39 1.05
N LYS A 255 -19.50 4.42 1.66
CA LYS A 255 -19.99 3.23 0.96
C LYS A 255 -21.00 3.58 -0.15
N ALA A 256 -21.90 4.52 0.11
CA ALA A 256 -22.90 4.94 -0.88
C ALA A 256 -22.23 5.75 -2.01
N LEU A 257 -21.33 6.67 -1.65
CA LEU A 257 -20.59 7.50 -2.60
C LEU A 257 -19.62 6.67 -3.46
N PHE A 258 -19.02 5.61 -2.90
CA PHE A 258 -18.18 4.68 -3.63
C PHE A 258 -18.95 4.04 -4.79
N SER A 259 -20.18 3.57 -4.56
CA SER A 259 -21.01 3.00 -5.62
C SER A 259 -21.50 4.03 -6.65
N GLU A 260 -21.52 5.33 -6.32
CA GLU A 260 -21.84 6.41 -7.28
C GLU A 260 -20.65 6.75 -8.17
N VAL A 261 -19.45 6.78 -7.59
CA VAL A 261 -18.24 7.27 -8.27
C VAL A 261 -17.49 6.14 -8.99
N VAL A 262 -17.58 4.91 -8.48
CA VAL A 262 -16.82 3.77 -9.00
C VAL A 262 -17.71 2.81 -9.77
N ASP A 263 -17.54 2.82 -11.08
CA ASP A 263 -18.04 1.77 -11.97
C ASP A 263 -17.05 0.60 -12.02
N LYS A 264 -17.59 -0.62 -11.90
CA LYS A 264 -16.78 -1.84 -11.77
C LYS A 264 -15.99 -2.14 -13.04
N GLU A 265 -16.57 -1.92 -14.22
CA GLU A 265 -15.87 -2.13 -15.49
C GLU A 265 -14.73 -1.12 -15.68
N THR A 266 -14.98 0.14 -15.31
CA THR A 266 -14.00 1.22 -15.40
C THR A 266 -12.79 0.97 -14.51
N ILE A 267 -13.00 0.57 -13.25
CA ILE A 267 -11.88 0.29 -12.33
C ILE A 267 -11.07 -0.95 -12.76
N PHE A 268 -11.71 -2.00 -13.28
CA PHE A 268 -10.98 -3.13 -13.88
C PHE A 268 -10.10 -2.68 -15.03
N ALA A 269 -10.67 -1.93 -15.98
CA ALA A 269 -9.95 -1.46 -17.14
C ALA A 269 -8.77 -0.56 -16.75
N GLN A 270 -8.97 0.38 -15.83
CA GLN A 270 -7.90 1.29 -15.39
C GLN A 270 -6.82 0.55 -14.58
N THR A 271 -7.20 -0.41 -13.72
CA THR A 271 -6.26 -1.22 -12.94
C THR A 271 -5.37 -2.06 -13.85
N TYR A 272 -5.96 -2.76 -14.82
CA TYR A 272 -5.19 -3.53 -15.80
C TYR A 272 -4.21 -2.64 -16.58
N ARG A 273 -4.68 -1.47 -17.05
CA ARG A 273 -3.83 -0.53 -17.79
C ARG A 273 -2.69 0.02 -16.92
N ALA A 274 -2.95 0.35 -15.66
CA ALA A 274 -1.91 0.77 -14.72
C ALA A 274 -0.89 -0.36 -14.46
N ALA A 275 -1.37 -1.60 -14.29
CA ALA A 275 -0.51 -2.76 -14.10
C ALA A 275 0.38 -3.04 -15.33
N MET A 276 -0.14 -2.84 -16.54
CA MET A 276 0.66 -2.92 -17.77
C MET A 276 1.79 -1.88 -17.78
N VAL A 277 1.48 -0.62 -17.42
CA VAL A 277 2.50 0.45 -17.29
C VAL A 277 3.56 0.05 -16.26
N PHE A 278 3.16 -0.43 -15.07
CA PHE A 278 4.09 -0.81 -14.01
C PHE A 278 4.94 -2.03 -14.37
N ASN A 279 4.35 -3.09 -14.93
CA ASN A 279 5.07 -4.30 -15.38
C ASN A 279 6.11 -3.97 -16.46
N SER A 280 5.83 -2.97 -17.33
CA SER A 280 6.77 -2.53 -18.36
C SER A 280 7.95 -1.72 -17.81
N ASN A 281 7.70 -0.91 -16.77
CA ASN A 281 8.66 0.07 -16.26
C ASN A 281 9.51 -0.45 -15.10
N THR A 282 8.99 -1.42 -14.35
CA THR A 282 9.65 -1.92 -13.15
C THR A 282 10.27 -3.30 -13.38
N LYS A 283 11.40 -3.55 -12.72
CA LYS A 283 11.89 -4.92 -12.53
C LYS A 283 11.20 -5.45 -11.29
N LEU A 284 10.06 -6.10 -11.46
CA LEU A 284 9.39 -6.76 -10.35
C LEU A 284 10.32 -7.84 -9.75
N PRO A 285 10.29 -8.06 -8.43
CA PRO A 285 11.16 -9.05 -7.78
C PRO A 285 11.03 -10.46 -8.37
N LYS A 286 9.86 -10.78 -8.93
CA LYS A 286 9.51 -12.10 -9.47
C LYS A 286 9.58 -12.19 -11.01
N GLY A 287 10.21 -11.20 -11.66
CA GLY A 287 10.36 -11.16 -13.12
C GLY A 287 9.19 -10.49 -13.85
N THR A 288 9.22 -10.51 -15.18
CA THR A 288 8.16 -9.91 -16.02
C THR A 288 6.99 -10.88 -16.15
N LEU A 289 5.76 -10.42 -15.90
CA LEU A 289 4.55 -11.23 -16.04
C LEU A 289 4.01 -11.16 -17.48
N SER A 290 3.36 -12.24 -17.93
CA SER A 290 2.60 -12.22 -19.19
C SER A 290 1.30 -11.43 -19.04
N ASP A 291 0.83 -10.84 -20.12
CA ASP A 291 -0.35 -9.97 -20.12
C ASP A 291 -1.61 -10.67 -19.64
N GLU A 292 -1.81 -11.94 -19.98
CA GLU A 292 -2.96 -12.71 -19.53
C GLU A 292 -2.93 -12.90 -18.00
N LYS A 293 -1.73 -13.04 -17.42
CA LYS A 293 -1.55 -13.12 -15.98
C LYS A 293 -1.76 -11.77 -15.31
N VAL A 294 -1.27 -10.68 -15.90
CA VAL A 294 -1.52 -9.32 -15.40
C VAL A 294 -3.01 -9.02 -15.37
N GLU A 295 -3.74 -9.37 -16.43
CA GLU A 295 -5.20 -9.21 -16.49
C GLU A 295 -5.90 -10.04 -15.40
N SER A 296 -5.56 -11.32 -15.28
CA SER A 296 -6.14 -12.21 -14.26
C SER A 296 -5.92 -11.69 -12.84
N PHE A 297 -4.71 -11.24 -12.50
CA PHE A 297 -4.41 -10.71 -11.17
C PHE A 297 -5.06 -9.36 -10.91
N SER A 298 -5.20 -8.51 -11.94
CA SER A 298 -5.93 -7.24 -11.83
C SER A 298 -7.41 -7.49 -11.54
N VAL A 299 -7.99 -8.51 -12.16
CA VAL A 299 -9.39 -8.91 -11.89
C VAL A 299 -9.55 -9.44 -10.47
N GLU A 300 -8.62 -10.26 -9.99
CA GLU A 300 -8.65 -10.77 -8.62
C GLU A 300 -8.52 -9.65 -7.58
N ALA A 301 -7.57 -8.71 -7.78
CA ALA A 301 -7.37 -7.58 -6.88
C ALA A 301 -8.61 -6.66 -6.80
N VAL A 302 -9.19 -6.30 -7.95
CA VAL A 302 -10.41 -5.47 -7.95
C VAL A 302 -11.58 -6.22 -7.29
N ASN A 303 -11.73 -7.52 -7.49
CA ASN A 303 -12.81 -8.27 -6.84
C ASN A 303 -12.68 -8.29 -5.31
N GLU A 304 -11.46 -8.33 -4.77
CA GLU A 304 -11.23 -8.25 -3.32
C GLU A 304 -11.59 -6.88 -2.71
N LEU A 305 -11.66 -5.82 -3.52
CA LEU A 305 -12.08 -4.49 -3.07
C LEU A 305 -13.61 -4.37 -2.85
N PHE A 306 -14.43 -5.20 -3.52
CA PHE A 306 -15.90 -5.09 -3.53
C PHE A 306 -16.58 -6.10 -2.60
#